data_AF-A0AAV9BN09-F1
#
_entry.id   AF-A0AAV9BN09-F1
#
_cell.length_a   1.000
_cell.length_b   1.000
_cell.length_c   1.000
_cell.angle_alpha   90.00
_cell.angle_beta   90.00
_cell.angle_gamma   90.00
#
_symmetry.space_group_name_H-M   'P 1'
#
loop_
_entity.id
_entity.type
_entity.pdbx_description
1 polymer ?
#
loop_
_entity_poly.entity_id
_entity_poly.type
_entity_poly.pdbx_seq_one_letter_code
_entity_poly.pdbx_strand_id
1 'polypeptide(L)'
;MWVLWDPSKVFVDLIQYTTQFLHCKISSTNFAISPYYLTTIYSSNSAAERDTPWEGIEALAITTDTTKWILGGDFNEIHYSHEKIGGQSPHTRRMHRFNGCIANCRLQDMRTLGPLHTWSNNKENRIASKLDRVLVNLQWLQAHAHSFVQSLAPGLSDHSPLQVFVIPSIPTCHAPGRPSPGRGKGIHDISSQYRRSIIYYKQQLKRQHRQQRG
;
A
#
# COMPACT_ATOMS: atom_id res chain seq x y z
N MET A 1 3.19 -12.57 -9.36
CA MET A 1 2.52 -11.79 -8.30
C MET A 1 1.11 -12.35 -8.14
N TRP A 2 0.57 -12.33 -6.92
CA TRP A 2 -0.75 -12.89 -6.65
C TRP A 2 -1.59 -11.84 -5.91
N VAL A 3 -2.87 -11.75 -6.26
CA VAL A 3 -3.89 -11.04 -5.49
C VAL A 3 -4.86 -12.11 -4.99
N LEU A 4 -5.01 -12.20 -3.68
CA LEU A 4 -5.93 -13.13 -3.04
C LEU A 4 -7.08 -12.32 -2.45
N TRP A 5 -8.30 -12.79 -2.63
CA TRP A 5 -9.49 -12.12 -2.12
C TRP A 5 -10.55 -13.12 -1.67
N ASP A 6 -11.46 -12.64 -0.84
CA ASP A 6 -12.65 -13.34 -0.41
C ASP A 6 -13.80 -12.96 -1.36
N PRO A 7 -14.26 -13.87 -2.25
CA PRO A 7 -15.28 -13.57 -3.24
C PRO A 7 -16.64 -13.24 -2.63
N SER A 8 -16.87 -13.56 -1.34
CA SER A 8 -18.09 -13.14 -0.65
C SER A 8 -18.09 -11.66 -0.28
N LYS A 9 -16.93 -10.99 -0.28
CA LYS A 9 -16.75 -9.60 0.19
C LYS A 9 -16.47 -8.61 -0.93
N VAL A 10 -15.73 -9.04 -1.94
CA VAL A 10 -15.31 -8.17 -3.05
C VAL A 10 -15.32 -8.91 -4.39
N PHE A 11 -15.68 -8.18 -5.43
CA PHE A 11 -15.40 -8.51 -6.82
C PHE A 11 -14.08 -7.86 -7.24
N VAL A 12 -13.28 -8.60 -8.00
CA VAL A 12 -11.96 -8.18 -8.47
C VAL A 12 -11.93 -8.31 -9.98
N ASP A 13 -11.93 -7.17 -10.68
CA ASP A 13 -11.82 -7.12 -12.13
C ASP A 13 -10.38 -6.76 -12.49
N LEU A 14 -9.63 -7.70 -13.08
CA LEU A 14 -8.28 -7.43 -13.59
C LEU A 14 -8.36 -6.56 -14.85
N ILE A 15 -7.72 -5.40 -14.82
CA ILE A 15 -7.74 -4.43 -15.93
C ILE A 15 -6.44 -4.48 -16.71
N GLN A 16 -5.31 -4.51 -16.00
CA GLN A 16 -3.99 -4.52 -16.62
C GLN A 16 -3.01 -5.27 -15.73
N TYR A 17 -2.02 -5.91 -16.36
CA TYR A 17 -0.91 -6.51 -15.65
C TYR A 17 0.38 -6.39 -16.44
N THR A 18 1.50 -6.45 -15.71
CA THR A 18 2.84 -6.59 -16.24
C THR A 18 3.61 -7.60 -15.40
N THR A 19 4.90 -7.78 -15.66
CA THR A 19 5.78 -8.57 -14.80
C THR A 19 6.00 -7.93 -13.42
N GLN A 20 5.73 -6.62 -13.27
CA GLN A 20 6.04 -5.85 -12.06
C GLN A 20 4.82 -5.22 -11.37
N PHE A 21 3.65 -5.17 -12.00
CA PHE A 21 2.42 -4.73 -11.35
C PHE A 21 1.16 -5.46 -11.83
N LEU A 22 0.12 -5.50 -11.00
CA LEU A 22 -1.25 -5.88 -11.35
C LEU A 22 -2.14 -4.68 -11.02
N HIS A 23 -3.05 -4.33 -11.91
CA HIS A 23 -4.01 -3.25 -11.73
C HIS A 23 -5.42 -3.81 -11.86
N CYS A 24 -6.19 -3.71 -10.78
CA CYS A 24 -7.53 -4.25 -10.67
C CYS A 24 -8.51 -3.17 -10.23
N LYS A 25 -9.77 -3.28 -10.67
CA LYS A 25 -10.89 -2.58 -10.03
C LYS A 25 -11.48 -3.48 -8.95
N ILE A 26 -11.69 -2.92 -7.78
CA ILE A 26 -12.27 -3.61 -6.63
C ILE A 26 -13.65 -3.02 -6.34
N SER A 27 -14.65 -3.88 -6.26
CA SER A 27 -16.03 -3.51 -5.93
C SER A 27 -16.52 -4.33 -4.75
N SER A 28 -17.08 -3.69 -3.71
CA SER A 28 -17.60 -4.44 -2.57
C SER A 28 -18.95 -5.09 -2.91
N THR A 29 -19.13 -6.35 -2.55
CA THR A 29 -20.37 -7.13 -2.79
C THR A 29 -21.59 -6.51 -2.12
N ASN A 30 -21.40 -5.87 -0.96
CA ASN A 30 -22.47 -5.20 -0.21
C ASN A 30 -22.44 -3.67 -0.31
N PHE A 31 -21.71 -3.13 -1.29
CA PHE A 31 -21.60 -1.68 -1.55
C PHE A 31 -21.13 -0.83 -0.36
N ALA A 32 -20.60 -1.44 0.70
CA ALA A 32 -20.14 -0.70 1.89
C ALA A 32 -18.91 0.18 1.60
N ILE A 33 -18.16 -0.14 0.57
CA ILE A 33 -17.07 0.69 0.04
C ILE A 33 -17.34 0.88 -1.44
N SER A 34 -17.46 2.15 -1.85
CA SER A 34 -17.56 2.52 -3.26
C SER A 34 -16.33 2.03 -4.06
N PRO A 35 -16.49 1.63 -5.33
CA PRO A 35 -15.40 1.03 -6.10
C PRO A 35 -14.13 1.88 -6.13
N TYR A 36 -12.98 1.20 -6.17
CA TYR A 36 -11.66 1.81 -6.21
C TYR A 36 -10.71 0.96 -7.05
N TYR A 37 -9.60 1.56 -7.47
CA TYR A 37 -8.52 0.87 -8.15
C TYR A 37 -7.47 0.40 -7.15
N LEU A 38 -7.01 -0.82 -7.33
CA LEU A 38 -5.92 -1.45 -6.61
C LEU A 38 -4.78 -1.75 -7.58
N THR A 39 -3.61 -1.16 -7.35
CA THR A 39 -2.38 -1.58 -8.02
C THR A 39 -1.48 -2.32 -7.04
N THR A 40 -1.16 -3.60 -7.30
CA THR A 40 -0.14 -4.32 -6.54
C THR A 40 1.20 -4.25 -7.27
N ILE A 41 2.29 -4.01 -6.54
CA ILE A 41 3.62 -3.77 -7.13
C ILE A 41 4.63 -4.80 -6.60
N TYR A 42 5.46 -5.29 -7.51
CA TYR A 42 6.62 -6.11 -7.22
C TYR A 42 7.75 -5.70 -8.18
N SER A 43 8.53 -4.70 -7.77
CA SER A 43 9.61 -4.15 -8.59
C SER A 43 10.83 -5.07 -8.63
N SER A 44 11.46 -5.19 -9.79
CA SER A 44 12.56 -6.13 -10.05
C SER A 44 13.77 -5.85 -9.15
N ASN A 45 14.44 -6.92 -8.73
CA ASN A 45 15.75 -6.84 -8.07
C ASN A 45 16.87 -6.46 -9.05
N SER A 46 16.65 -6.57 -10.36
CA SER A 46 17.62 -6.15 -11.37
C SER A 46 17.62 -4.63 -11.52
N ALA A 47 18.79 -4.00 -11.43
CA ALA A 47 18.91 -2.56 -11.65
C ALA A 47 18.45 -2.12 -13.06
N ALA A 48 18.53 -3.01 -14.05
CA ALA A 48 18.12 -2.73 -15.43
C ALA A 48 16.60 -2.68 -15.61
N GLU A 49 15.85 -3.43 -14.80
CA GLU A 49 14.38 -3.57 -14.93
C GLU A 49 13.62 -2.81 -13.84
N ARG A 50 14.29 -2.37 -12.78
CA ARG A 50 13.64 -1.76 -11.61
C ARG A 50 12.98 -0.42 -11.90
N ASP A 51 13.40 0.25 -12.98
CA ASP A 51 12.82 1.53 -13.38
C ASP A 51 11.60 1.41 -14.30
N THR A 52 11.29 0.21 -14.79
CA THR A 52 10.19 -0.04 -15.73
C THR A 52 8.78 0.18 -15.14
N PRO A 53 8.47 -0.01 -13.85
CA PRO A 53 7.10 0.18 -13.38
C PRO A 53 6.68 1.66 -13.32
N TRP A 54 7.63 2.62 -13.29
CA TRP A 54 7.32 4.05 -13.09
C TRP A 54 6.47 4.63 -14.22
N GLU A 55 6.85 4.39 -15.47
CA GLU A 55 6.09 4.86 -16.64
C GLU A 55 4.69 4.24 -16.68
N GLY A 56 4.57 2.96 -16.31
CA GLY A 56 3.29 2.28 -16.19
C GLY A 56 2.40 2.87 -15.10
N ILE A 57 2.97 3.21 -13.94
CA ILE A 57 2.25 3.86 -12.84
C ILE A 57 1.81 5.27 -13.26
N GLU A 58 2.67 6.04 -13.93
CA GLU A 58 2.32 7.37 -14.46
C GLU A 58 1.18 7.30 -15.49
N ALA A 59 1.18 6.30 -16.36
CA ALA A 59 0.08 6.05 -17.30
C ALA A 59 -1.23 5.70 -16.57
N LEU A 60 -1.17 4.88 -15.52
CA LEU A 60 -2.34 4.57 -14.68
C LEU A 60 -2.85 5.79 -13.90
N ALA A 61 -1.97 6.71 -13.50
CA ALA A 61 -2.37 7.92 -12.79
C ALA A 61 -3.31 8.80 -13.65
N ILE A 62 -3.13 8.80 -14.98
CA ILE A 62 -4.01 9.51 -15.92
C ILE A 62 -5.41 8.89 -15.92
N THR A 63 -5.53 7.56 -15.93
CA THR A 63 -6.82 6.86 -16.02
C THR A 63 -7.55 6.76 -14.68
N THR A 64 -6.86 7.06 -13.57
CA THR A 64 -7.39 6.97 -12.21
C THR A 64 -7.59 8.33 -11.53
N ASP A 65 -7.41 9.42 -12.27
CA ASP A 65 -7.40 10.81 -11.78
C ASP A 65 -8.66 11.25 -11.01
N THR A 66 -9.80 10.61 -11.30
CA THR A 66 -11.13 10.91 -10.76
C THR A 66 -11.68 9.80 -9.88
N THR A 67 -10.92 8.70 -9.69
CA THR A 67 -11.34 7.53 -8.92
C THR A 67 -10.38 7.28 -7.75
N LYS A 68 -10.88 6.73 -6.65
CA LYS A 68 -10.02 6.31 -5.52
C LYS A 68 -8.99 5.30 -6.01
N TRP A 69 -7.72 5.55 -5.73
CA TRP A 69 -6.64 4.67 -6.14
C TRP A 69 -5.69 4.40 -4.97
N ILE A 70 -5.43 3.12 -4.75
CA ILE A 70 -4.45 2.61 -3.80
C ILE A 70 -3.44 1.75 -4.53
N LEU A 71 -2.16 1.98 -4.28
CA LEU A 71 -1.06 1.19 -4.79
C LEU A 71 -0.29 0.64 -3.60
N GLY A 72 0.06 -0.63 -3.61
CA GLY A 72 0.81 -1.22 -2.50
C GLY A 72 1.67 -2.39 -2.93
N GLY A 73 2.84 -2.51 -2.32
CA GLY A 73 3.74 -3.63 -2.59
C GLY A 73 5.20 -3.29 -2.36
N ASP A 74 6.06 -4.11 -2.95
CA ASP A 74 7.52 -4.02 -2.85
C ASP A 74 8.05 -3.17 -3.99
N PHE A 75 8.39 -1.91 -3.69
CA PHE A 75 8.93 -0.97 -4.66
C PHE A 75 10.43 -1.15 -4.85
N ASN A 76 11.09 -1.89 -3.94
CA ASN A 76 12.53 -2.12 -3.94
C ASN A 76 13.38 -0.83 -4.02
N GLU A 77 12.81 0.26 -3.50
CA GLU A 77 13.41 1.58 -3.45
C GLU A 77 12.92 2.33 -2.20
N ILE A 78 13.80 3.16 -1.64
CA ILE A 78 13.49 3.98 -0.47
C ILE A 78 13.06 5.37 -0.92
N HIS A 79 12.19 6.02 -0.13
CA HIS A 79 11.72 7.38 -0.36
C HIS A 79 12.68 8.41 0.22
N TYR A 80 13.26 8.11 1.39
CA TYR A 80 14.25 8.96 2.06
C TYR A 80 15.46 8.15 2.52
N SER A 81 16.64 8.79 2.59
CA SER A 81 17.88 8.11 2.99
C SER A 81 17.82 7.49 4.39
N HIS A 82 17.07 8.09 5.32
CA HIS A 82 16.89 7.57 6.68
C HIS A 82 16.00 6.32 6.75
N GLU A 83 15.31 5.95 5.67
CA GLU A 83 14.56 4.69 5.58
C GLU A 83 15.48 3.48 5.36
N LYS A 84 16.81 3.68 5.33
CA LYS A 84 17.82 2.63 5.23
C LYS A 84 18.83 2.72 6.37
N ILE A 85 19.18 1.56 6.93
CA ILE A 85 20.30 1.41 7.87
C ILE A 85 21.24 0.31 7.41
N GLY A 86 22.54 0.52 7.66
CA GLY A 86 23.62 -0.41 7.33
C GLY A 86 23.87 -0.59 5.84
N GLY A 87 24.97 -1.28 5.52
CA GLY A 87 25.39 -1.55 4.15
C GLY A 87 25.80 -0.28 3.39
N GLN A 88 25.66 -0.32 2.06
CA GLN A 88 26.03 0.79 1.18
C GLN A 88 25.05 1.96 1.28
N SER A 89 25.56 3.17 1.07
CA SER A 89 24.74 4.38 1.00
C SER A 89 23.61 4.26 -0.03
N PRO A 90 22.43 4.86 0.23
CA PRO A 90 21.35 4.91 -0.73
C PRO A 90 21.77 5.49 -2.07
N HIS A 91 21.22 4.94 -3.15
CA HIS A 91 21.53 5.42 -4.49
C HIS A 91 20.62 6.59 -4.85
N THR A 92 21.11 7.82 -4.63
CA THR A 92 20.35 9.08 -4.77
C THR A 92 19.55 9.17 -6.07
N ARG A 93 20.16 8.86 -7.22
CA ARG A 93 19.46 8.87 -8.52
C ARG A 93 18.19 8.01 -8.55
N ARG A 94 18.21 6.83 -7.94
CA ARG A 94 17.06 5.92 -7.95
C ARG A 94 15.95 6.43 -7.03
N MET A 95 16.32 6.87 -5.83
CA MET A 95 15.42 7.57 -4.91
C MET A 95 14.76 8.80 -5.58
N HIS A 96 15.53 9.59 -6.34
CA HIS A 96 14.96 10.72 -7.10
C HIS A 96 13.95 10.29 -8.16
N ARG A 97 14.21 9.22 -8.93
CA ARG A 97 13.25 8.70 -9.91
C ARG A 97 11.96 8.22 -9.23
N PHE A 98 12.09 7.47 -8.15
CA PHE A 98 10.94 6.99 -7.39
C PHE A 98 10.11 8.14 -6.81
N ASN A 99 10.77 9.13 -6.20
CA ASN A 99 10.12 10.31 -5.66
C ASN A 99 9.48 11.17 -6.74
N GLY A 100 10.11 11.24 -7.93
CA GLY A 100 9.56 11.88 -9.12
C GLY A 100 8.26 11.21 -9.57
N CYS A 101 8.24 9.89 -9.68
CA CYS A 101 7.02 9.12 -10.03
C CYS A 101 5.89 9.39 -9.02
N ILE A 102 6.18 9.33 -7.71
CA ILE A 102 5.20 9.64 -6.65
C ILE A 102 4.62 11.05 -6.84
N ALA A 103 5.48 12.04 -7.06
CA ALA A 103 5.07 13.43 -7.25
C ALA A 103 4.24 13.63 -8.53
N ASN A 104 4.70 13.08 -9.66
CA ASN A 104 4.02 13.15 -10.96
C ASN A 104 2.61 12.53 -10.89
N CYS A 105 2.48 11.42 -10.15
CA CYS A 105 1.22 10.73 -9.96
C CYS A 105 0.33 11.34 -8.86
N ARG A 106 0.80 12.40 -8.18
CA ARG A 106 0.13 13.05 -7.03
C ARG A 106 -0.24 12.05 -5.94
N LEU A 107 0.67 11.12 -5.68
CA LEU A 107 0.51 10.08 -4.67
C LEU A 107 1.07 10.52 -3.32
N GLN A 108 0.48 10.01 -2.25
CA GLN A 108 0.94 10.22 -0.88
C GLN A 108 1.22 8.87 -0.21
N ASP A 109 2.32 8.78 0.54
CA ASP A 109 2.64 7.61 1.37
C ASP A 109 1.67 7.56 2.55
N MET A 110 0.85 6.50 2.60
CA MET A 110 -0.12 6.31 3.67
C MET A 110 0.61 6.05 4.98
N ARG A 111 0.15 6.69 6.06
CA ARG A 111 0.76 6.52 7.39
C ARG A 111 0.87 5.05 7.77
N THR A 112 2.08 4.62 8.11
CA THR A 112 2.36 3.26 8.61
C THR A 112 2.59 3.27 10.13
N LEU A 113 1.95 2.34 10.82
CA LEU A 113 2.16 2.01 12.22
C LEU A 113 3.03 0.74 12.33
N GLY A 114 3.85 0.64 13.38
CA GLY A 114 4.75 -0.49 13.60
C GLY A 114 6.18 -0.21 13.13
N PRO A 115 6.97 -1.25 12.85
CA PRO A 115 8.36 -1.09 12.41
C PRO A 115 8.49 -0.26 11.14
N LEU A 116 9.44 0.68 11.14
CA LEU A 116 9.72 1.52 9.96
C LEU A 116 10.26 0.69 8.78
N HIS A 117 11.20 -0.22 9.07
CA HIS A 117 11.86 -1.03 8.05
C HIS A 117 11.01 -2.25 7.73
N THR A 118 10.60 -2.37 6.47
CA THR A 118 9.78 -3.49 6.00
C THR A 118 10.62 -4.64 5.46
N TRP A 119 11.92 -4.44 5.24
CA TRP A 119 12.85 -5.49 4.84
C TRP A 119 14.10 -5.51 5.73
N SER A 120 14.63 -6.69 6.01
CA SER A 120 15.97 -6.83 6.59
C SER A 120 16.71 -8.07 6.10
N ASN A 121 18.04 -8.02 6.06
CA ASN A 121 18.84 -9.16 5.66
C ASN A 121 18.84 -10.33 6.67
N ASN A 122 18.24 -10.17 7.85
CA ASN A 122 18.18 -11.14 8.95
C ASN A 122 19.58 -11.66 9.37
N LYS A 123 20.58 -10.78 9.44
CA LYS A 123 21.97 -11.09 9.86
C LYS A 123 22.41 -10.19 11.03
N GLU A 124 23.50 -10.58 11.70
CA GLU A 124 24.13 -9.81 12.79
C GLU A 124 24.53 -8.40 12.35
N ASN A 125 25.24 -8.29 11.21
CA ASN A 125 25.46 -7.03 10.52
C ASN A 125 24.17 -6.61 9.79
N ARG A 126 23.20 -6.17 10.59
CA ARG A 126 21.83 -5.90 10.15
C ARG A 126 21.82 -4.77 9.11
N ILE A 127 21.30 -5.10 7.94
CA ILE A 127 20.90 -4.12 6.92
C ILE A 127 19.38 -4.16 6.87
N ALA A 128 18.74 -3.00 6.97
CA ALA A 128 17.29 -2.90 6.89
C ALA A 128 16.88 -1.69 6.05
N SER A 129 15.75 -1.80 5.37
CA SER A 129 15.20 -0.76 4.50
C SER A 129 13.66 -0.76 4.56
N LYS A 130 13.02 0.39 4.35
CA LYS A 130 11.58 0.46 4.02
C LYS A 130 11.40 0.35 2.50
N LEU A 131 11.17 -0.87 2.02
CA LEU A 131 11.00 -1.18 0.59
C LEU A 131 9.53 -1.36 0.20
N ASP A 132 8.71 -1.73 1.17
CA ASP A 132 7.29 -1.96 1.00
C ASP A 132 6.53 -0.73 1.49
N ARG A 133 5.55 -0.25 0.73
CA ARG A 133 4.70 0.87 1.13
C ARG A 133 3.33 0.82 0.47
N VAL A 134 2.45 1.69 0.92
CA VAL A 134 1.12 1.89 0.35
C VAL A 134 0.97 3.36 0.01
N LEU A 135 0.75 3.63 -1.26
CA LEU A 135 0.58 4.96 -1.81
C LEU A 135 -0.90 5.16 -2.19
N VAL A 136 -1.40 6.39 -2.05
CA VAL A 136 -2.80 6.73 -2.35
C VAL A 136 -2.92 8.09 -3.03
N ASN A 137 -3.94 8.25 -3.87
CA ASN A 137 -4.26 9.53 -4.50
C ASN A 137 -5.21 10.39 -3.64
N LEU A 138 -5.47 11.61 -4.09
CA LEU A 138 -6.34 12.56 -3.39
C LEU A 138 -7.76 12.03 -3.19
N GLN A 139 -8.31 11.33 -4.19
CA GLN A 139 -9.67 10.78 -4.14
C GLN A 139 -9.80 9.73 -3.03
N TRP A 140 -8.76 8.92 -2.84
CA TRP A 140 -8.69 8.01 -1.70
C TRP A 140 -8.68 8.79 -0.39
N LEU A 141 -7.84 9.82 -0.26
CA LEU A 141 -7.75 10.61 0.97
C LEU A 141 -9.05 11.33 1.32
N GLN A 142 -9.79 11.82 0.32
CA GLN A 142 -11.11 12.44 0.54
C GLN A 142 -12.13 11.42 1.08
N ALA A 143 -12.15 10.22 0.52
CA ALA A 143 -13.11 9.18 0.91
C ALA A 143 -12.70 8.39 2.16
N HIS A 144 -11.40 8.34 2.47
CA HIS A 144 -10.82 7.41 3.43
C HIS A 144 -9.67 8.02 4.25
N ALA A 145 -9.82 9.29 4.67
CA ALA A 145 -8.77 10.12 5.27
C ALA A 145 -8.07 9.51 6.50
N HIS A 146 -8.78 8.67 7.25
CA HIS A 146 -8.27 8.05 8.47
C HIS A 146 -7.68 6.66 8.25
N SER A 147 -7.59 6.19 7.01
CA SER A 147 -6.96 4.91 6.68
C SER A 147 -5.48 4.93 7.01
N PHE A 148 -4.96 3.78 7.41
CA PHE A 148 -3.56 3.62 7.76
C PHE A 148 -3.07 2.22 7.42
N VAL A 149 -1.75 2.07 7.38
CA VAL A 149 -1.07 0.79 7.21
C VAL A 149 -0.55 0.33 8.57
N GLN A 150 -0.63 -0.96 8.84
CA GLN A 150 0.08 -1.60 9.93
C GLN A 150 1.15 -2.52 9.34
N SER A 151 2.41 -2.30 9.71
CA SER A 151 3.50 -3.23 9.44
C SER A 151 3.48 -4.33 10.50
N LEU A 152 3.31 -5.58 10.05
CA LEU A 152 3.23 -6.75 10.91
C LEU A 152 4.61 -7.37 11.11
N ALA A 153 4.76 -8.21 12.14
CA ALA A 153 6.00 -8.94 12.36
C ALA A 153 6.34 -9.82 11.14
N PRO A 154 7.60 -9.87 10.70
CA PRO A 154 7.99 -10.58 9.46
C PRO A 154 7.92 -12.11 9.58
N GLY A 155 7.86 -12.66 10.80
CA GLY A 155 7.92 -14.10 11.02
C GLY A 155 9.22 -14.69 10.46
N LEU A 156 9.12 -15.63 9.51
CA LEU A 156 10.27 -16.25 8.85
C LEU A 156 10.72 -15.52 7.57
N SER A 157 10.00 -14.48 7.16
CA SER A 157 10.29 -13.68 5.97
C SER A 157 11.42 -12.67 6.27
N ASP A 158 12.11 -12.24 5.24
CA ASP A 158 12.94 -11.03 5.29
C ASP A 158 12.12 -9.75 5.11
N HIS A 159 10.87 -9.86 4.66
CA HIS A 159 9.90 -8.77 4.58
C HIS A 159 8.81 -8.84 5.65
N SER A 160 8.39 -7.67 6.12
CA SER A 160 7.25 -7.46 7.03
C SER A 160 5.97 -7.26 6.22
N PRO A 161 4.92 -8.06 6.45
CA PRO A 161 3.63 -7.87 5.79
C PRO A 161 3.01 -6.50 6.09
N LEU A 162 2.25 -5.95 5.14
CA LEU A 162 1.52 -4.71 5.32
C LEU A 162 0.01 -4.96 5.33
N GLN A 163 -0.67 -4.52 6.37
CA GLN A 163 -2.12 -4.58 6.49
C GLN A 163 -2.70 -3.17 6.39
N VAL A 164 -3.56 -2.93 5.41
CA VAL A 164 -4.23 -1.64 5.24
C VAL A 164 -5.58 -1.67 5.94
N PHE A 165 -5.80 -0.72 6.85
CA PHE A 165 -7.09 -0.49 7.46
C PHE A 165 -7.81 0.63 6.71
N VAL A 166 -8.89 0.28 6.03
CA VAL A 166 -9.72 1.24 5.30
C VAL A 166 -10.80 1.76 6.24
N ILE A 167 -10.81 3.07 6.45
CA ILE A 167 -11.79 3.76 7.29
C ILE A 167 -12.60 4.70 6.41
N PRO A 168 -13.90 4.45 6.21
CA PRO A 168 -14.78 5.39 5.50
C PRO A 168 -14.83 6.74 6.20
N SER A 169 -14.70 7.83 5.45
CA SER A 169 -15.08 9.15 5.92
C SER A 169 -16.59 9.16 6.15
N ILE A 170 -17.03 9.46 7.37
CA ILE A 170 -18.45 9.68 7.64
C ILE A 170 -18.82 10.99 6.92
N PRO A 171 -19.85 11.02 6.05
CA PRO A 171 -20.34 12.27 5.53
C PRO A 171 -20.78 13.13 6.72
N THR A 172 -20.06 14.21 7.00
CA THR A 172 -20.57 15.25 7.90
C THR A 172 -21.75 15.87 7.18
N CYS A 173 -22.95 15.37 7.45
CA CYS A 173 -24.17 16.08 7.11
C CYS A 173 -24.14 17.39 7.92
N HIS A 174 -23.61 18.46 7.33
CA HIS A 174 -23.99 19.79 7.74
C HIS A 174 -25.43 20.01 7.27
N ALA A 175 -26.37 19.38 7.97
CA ALA A 175 -27.76 19.80 7.91
C ALA A 175 -27.81 21.24 8.47
N PRO A 176 -28.28 22.24 7.71
CA PRO A 176 -28.48 23.56 8.27
C PRO A 176 -29.58 23.45 9.34
N GLY A 177 -29.22 23.67 10.61
CA GLY A 177 -30.18 23.96 11.68
C GLY A 177 -30.59 22.84 12.64
N ARG A 178 -29.70 21.92 13.07
CA ARG A 178 -29.97 21.10 14.28
C ARG A 178 -29.35 21.70 15.55
N PRO A 179 -30.09 21.80 16.68
CA PRO A 179 -29.52 22.24 17.94
C PRO A 179 -28.50 21.22 18.44
N SER A 180 -27.45 21.72 19.09
CA SER A 180 -26.36 20.92 19.65
C SER A 180 -26.89 19.81 20.58
N PRO A 181 -26.54 18.53 20.39
CA PRO A 181 -26.80 17.53 21.40
C PRO A 181 -25.85 17.77 22.57
N GLY A 182 -26.41 17.78 23.79
CA GLY A 182 -25.66 17.86 25.02
C GLY A 182 -24.54 16.80 25.10
N ARG A 183 -23.47 17.17 25.80
CA ARG A 183 -22.32 16.30 26.10
C ARG A 183 -22.78 14.95 26.63
N GLY A 184 -22.43 13.87 25.94
CA GLY A 184 -22.42 12.55 26.55
C GLY A 184 -22.62 11.40 25.57
N LYS A 185 -21.50 10.69 25.30
CA LYS A 185 -21.41 9.30 24.83
C LYS A 185 -21.85 9.03 23.38
N GLY A 186 -20.92 8.55 22.53
CA GLY A 186 -21.28 7.76 21.35
C GLY A 186 -20.44 7.87 20.07
N ILE A 187 -19.43 8.74 19.97
CA ILE A 187 -18.67 8.86 18.70
C ILE A 187 -17.62 7.74 18.52
N HIS A 188 -17.17 7.11 19.61
CA HIS A 188 -16.10 6.11 19.54
C HIS A 188 -16.50 4.72 19.01
N ASP A 189 -17.80 4.43 18.85
CA ASP A 189 -18.26 3.06 18.55
C ASP A 189 -18.64 2.85 17.06
N ILE A 190 -19.10 3.90 16.38
CA ILE A 190 -19.54 3.79 14.97
C ILE A 190 -18.36 3.52 14.03
N SER A 191 -17.13 3.92 14.38
CA SER A 191 -15.96 3.67 13.54
C SER A 191 -15.44 2.23 13.65
N SER A 192 -15.81 1.47 14.69
CA SER A 192 -15.28 0.12 14.91
C SER A 192 -15.90 -0.88 13.93
N GLN A 193 -17.21 -0.74 13.66
CA GLN A 193 -17.98 -1.63 12.79
C GLN A 193 -17.64 -1.52 11.30
N TYR A 194 -17.00 -0.43 10.87
CA TYR A 194 -16.61 -0.21 9.47
C TYR A 194 -15.13 -0.45 9.18
N ARG A 195 -14.35 -0.94 10.16
CA ARG A 195 -12.95 -1.30 9.92
C ARG A 195 -12.90 -2.51 9.00
N ARG A 196 -12.53 -2.28 7.74
CA ARG A 196 -12.17 -3.35 6.82
C ARG A 196 -10.68 -3.32 6.61
N SER A 197 -10.03 -4.46 6.84
CA SER A 197 -8.62 -4.60 6.52
C SER A 197 -8.45 -5.26 5.16
N ILE A 198 -7.66 -4.65 4.28
CA ILE A 198 -7.08 -5.30 3.12
C ILE A 198 -5.70 -5.76 3.55
N ILE A 199 -5.50 -7.07 3.63
CA ILE A 199 -4.19 -7.64 3.97
C ILE A 199 -3.42 -7.82 2.67
N TYR A 200 -2.30 -7.10 2.52
CA TYR A 200 -1.34 -7.41 1.47
C TYR A 200 -0.45 -8.53 2.00
N TYR A 201 -0.66 -9.72 1.47
CA TYR A 201 0.19 -10.85 1.80
C TYR A 201 1.31 -10.99 0.78
N LYS A 202 2.56 -10.82 1.23
CA LYS A 202 3.75 -11.28 0.53
C LYS A 202 4.09 -12.68 1.05
N GLN A 203 3.72 -13.72 0.31
CA GLN A 203 4.39 -15.02 0.46
C GLN A 203 5.52 -15.09 -0.56
N GLN A 204 6.76 -14.88 -0.12
CA GLN A 204 7.91 -15.38 -0.84
C GLN A 204 8.40 -16.65 -0.14
N LEU A 205 7.80 -17.78 -0.50
CA LEU A 205 8.49 -19.07 -0.40
C LEU A 205 9.57 -19.10 -1.49
N LYS A 206 10.71 -18.46 -1.24
CA LYS A 206 11.93 -18.59 -2.06
C LYS A 206 13.14 -19.06 -1.25
N ARG A 207 12.93 -19.95 -0.25
CA ARG A 207 14.05 -20.62 0.44
C ARG A 207 14.06 -22.15 0.42
N GLN A 208 13.02 -22.85 -0.04
CA GLN A 208 13.11 -24.32 -0.11
C GLN A 208 13.87 -24.86 -1.34
N HIS A 209 14.02 -24.11 -2.43
CA HIS A 209 14.73 -24.61 -3.62
C HIS A 209 16.25 -24.37 -3.65
N ARG A 210 16.83 -23.60 -2.71
CA ARG A 210 18.29 -23.43 -2.62
C ARG A 210 18.99 -24.39 -1.66
N GLN A 211 18.25 -25.12 -0.82
CA GLN A 211 18.81 -26.14 0.08
C GLN A 211 18.74 -27.57 -0.48
N GLN A 212 18.21 -27.78 -1.70
CA GLN A 212 18.22 -29.09 -2.39
C GLN A 212 19.20 -29.14 -3.58
N ARG A 213 20.09 -28.15 -3.71
CA ARG A 213 21.16 -28.11 -4.74
C ARG A 213 22.50 -27.63 -4.17
N GLY A 214 22.76 -27.98 -2.92
CA GLY A 214 24.08 -27.86 -2.28
C GLY A 214 24.58 -29.24 -1.94
#